data_AF-A0A2R6B3R2-F1
#
_entry.id   AF-A0A2R6B3R2-F1
#
_cell.length_a   1.000
_cell.length_b   1.000
_cell.length_c   1.000
_cell.angle_alpha   90.00
_cell.angle_beta   90.00
_cell.angle_gamma   90.00
#
_symmetry.space_group_name_H-M   'P 1'
#
loop_
_entity.id
_entity.type
_entity.pdbx_description
1 polymer ?
#
loop_
_entity_poly.entity_id
_entity_poly.type
_entity_poly.pdbx_seq_one_letter_code
_entity_poly.pdbx_strand_id
1 'polypeptide(L)' 'MGASYVHNDFTFTIFKWVRKELTGFFRKFSNVERFRDLVNSINKGLEEENYELILENVKRSLAIISDEIEQYYQDLQKMQ' A
#
# COMPACT_ATOMS: atom_id res chain seq x y z
N MET A 1 -32.02 21.75 -20.24
CA MET A 1 -32.26 21.07 -18.96
C MET A 1 -31.05 20.21 -18.67
N GLY A 2 -30.17 20.69 -17.78
CA GLY A 2 -28.86 20.09 -17.54
C GLY A 2 -28.97 18.82 -16.70
N ALA A 3 -28.45 17.72 -17.22
CA ALA A 3 -28.13 16.55 -16.41
C ALA A 3 -26.97 16.95 -15.50
N SER A 4 -27.27 17.26 -14.23
CA SER A 4 -26.23 17.48 -13.23
C SER A 4 -25.64 16.13 -12.86
N TYR A 5 -24.34 15.99 -13.12
CA TYR A 5 -23.50 14.86 -12.82
C TYR A 5 -23.66 14.40 -11.37
N VAL A 6 -24.17 13.18 -11.16
CA VAL A 6 -23.99 12.44 -9.91
C VAL A 6 -22.68 11.68 -10.04
N HIS A 7 -21.57 12.40 -9.92
CA HIS A 7 -20.24 11.80 -9.79
C HIS A 7 -19.63 12.26 -8.47
N ASN A 8 -19.03 11.31 -7.74
CA ASN A 8 -17.96 11.49 -6.75
C ASN A 8 -18.18 11.42 -5.22
N ASP A 9 -19.22 10.77 -4.69
CA ASP A 9 -19.23 10.45 -3.23
C ASP A 9 -18.69 9.05 -2.88
N PHE A 10 -18.95 8.06 -3.74
CA PHE A 10 -18.59 6.66 -3.44
C PHE A 10 -17.09 6.37 -3.64
N THR A 11 -16.50 6.91 -4.71
CA THR A 11 -15.06 6.76 -5.02
C THR A 11 -14.21 7.34 -3.90
N PHE A 12 -14.54 8.56 -3.45
CA PHE A 12 -13.88 9.22 -2.33
C PHE A 12 -13.96 8.42 -1.04
N THR A 13 -15.02 7.62 -0.85
CA THR A 13 -15.20 6.76 0.32
C THR A 13 -14.28 5.53 0.28
N ILE A 14 -14.11 4.88 -0.87
CA ILE A 14 -13.23 3.70 -1.00
C ILE A 14 -11.77 4.08 -0.75
N PHE A 15 -11.26 5.12 -1.41
CA PHE A 15 -9.84 5.50 -1.24
C PHE A 15 -9.52 6.00 0.18
N LYS A 16 -10.49 6.65 0.84
CA LYS A 16 -10.39 6.95 2.28
C LYS A 16 -10.30 5.69 3.13
N TRP A 17 -11.13 4.69 2.85
CA TRP A 17 -11.06 3.41 3.56
C TRP A 17 -9.73 2.72 3.33
N VAL A 18 -9.26 2.63 2.08
CA VAL A 18 -7.95 2.06 1.74
C VAL A 18 -6.81 2.77 2.49
N ARG A 19 -6.83 4.10 2.55
CA ARG A 19 -5.84 4.88 3.33
C ARG A 19 -5.86 4.51 4.81
N LYS A 20 -7.06 4.32 5.39
CA LYS A 20 -7.21 3.89 6.78
C LYS A 20 -6.60 2.51 7.01
N GLU A 21 -6.89 1.54 6.16
CA GLU A 21 -6.32 0.19 6.25
C GLU A 21 -4.80 0.19 6.11
N LEU A 22 -4.24 1.05 5.25
CA LEU A 22 -2.79 1.16 5.03
C LEU A 22 -2.07 2.00 6.09
N THR A 23 -2.78 2.59 7.07
CA THR A 23 -2.16 3.45 8.09
C THR A 23 -1.09 2.72 8.90
N GLY A 24 -1.32 1.46 9.27
CA GLY A 24 -0.34 0.66 10.00
C GLY A 24 0.92 0.40 9.17
N PHE A 25 0.75 0.12 7.88
CA PHE A 25 1.83 -0.05 6.93
C PHE A 25 2.67 1.24 6.81
N PHE A 26 2.05 2.39 6.56
CA PHE A 26 2.77 3.66 6.46
C PHE A 26 3.54 4.00 7.73
N ARG A 27 2.91 3.86 8.91
CA ARG A 27 3.59 4.12 10.19
C ARG A 27 4.86 3.30 10.37
N LYS A 28 4.87 2.06 9.90
CA LYS A 28 6.00 1.15 10.06
C LYS A 28 7.06 1.30 8.98
N PHE A 29 6.67 1.59 7.74
CA PHE A 29 7.55 1.47 6.58
C PHE A 29 7.90 2.80 5.88
N SER A 30 7.26 3.93 6.21
CA SER A 30 7.56 5.21 5.55
C SER A 30 9.00 5.69 5.71
N ASN A 31 9.69 5.29 6.78
CA ASN A 31 11.09 5.64 7.02
C ASN A 31 12.07 4.52 6.66
N VAL A 32 11.59 3.39 6.14
CA VAL A 32 12.45 2.28 5.72
C VAL A 32 12.82 2.49 4.26
N GLU A 33 14.11 2.72 3.98
CA GLU A 33 14.60 3.11 2.65
C GLU A 33 14.14 2.15 1.54
N ARG A 34 14.18 0.83 1.80
CA ARG A 34 13.71 -0.21 0.87
C ARG A 34 12.24 -0.07 0.47
N PHE A 35 11.40 0.55 1.30
CA PHE A 35 9.97 0.73 1.04
C PHE A 35 9.61 2.14 0.56
N ARG A 36 10.57 3.08 0.50
CA ARG A 36 10.31 4.49 0.19
C ARG A 36 9.52 4.66 -1.11
N ASP A 37 9.97 4.02 -2.19
CA ASP A 37 9.34 4.13 -3.51
C ASP A 37 7.95 3.48 -3.56
N LEU A 38 7.77 2.38 -2.83
CA LEU A 38 6.48 1.69 -2.72
C LEU A 38 5.48 2.54 -1.95
N VAL A 39 5.88 3.10 -0.81
CA VAL A 39 5.06 4.01 0.01
C VAL A 39 4.68 5.26 -0.80
N ASN A 40 5.62 5.85 -1.53
CA ASN A 40 5.36 7.02 -2.37
C ASN A 40 4.38 6.68 -3.50
N SER A 41 4.54 5.53 -4.16
CA SER A 41 3.66 5.09 -5.25
C SER A 41 2.25 4.80 -4.76
N ILE A 42 2.10 4.21 -3.57
CA ILE A 42 0.79 3.99 -2.93
C ILE A 42 0.14 5.33 -2.59
N ASN A 43 0.88 6.28 -2.00
CA ASN A 43 0.33 7.61 -1.68
C ASN A 43 -0.11 8.35 -2.93
N LYS A 44 0.69 8.29 -4.01
CA LYS A 44 0.30 8.82 -5.31
C LYS A 44 -0.99 8.17 -5.83
N GLY A 45 -1.11 6.85 -5.74
CA GLY A 45 -2.33 6.14 -6.12
C GLY A 45 -3.55 6.52 -5.29
N LEU A 46 -3.36 6.83 -4.00
CA LEU A 46 -4.44 7.34 -3.13
C LEU A 46 -4.86 8.77 -3.50
N GLU A 47 -3.93 9.62 -3.91
CA GLU A 47 -4.20 11.00 -4.33
C GLU A 47 -4.88 11.07 -5.72
N GLU A 48 -4.48 10.17 -6.62
CA GLU A 48 -4.99 10.08 -8.00
C GLU A 48 -6.20 9.14 -8.13
N GLU A 49 -6.69 8.56 -7.03
CA GLU A 49 -7.75 7.54 -7.02
C GLU A 49 -7.47 6.37 -7.99
N ASN A 50 -6.20 5.97 -8.09
CA ASN A 50 -5.72 4.91 -8.97
C ASN A 50 -5.55 3.58 -8.20
N TYR A 51 -6.59 2.74 -8.28
CA TYR A 51 -6.63 1.45 -7.59
C TYR A 51 -5.52 0.49 -8.04
N GLU A 52 -5.22 0.42 -9.34
CA GLU A 52 -4.23 -0.51 -9.88
C GLU A 52 -2.83 -0.21 -9.33
N LEU A 53 -2.47 1.07 -9.29
CA LEU A 53 -1.21 1.53 -8.74
C LEU A 53 -1.08 1.19 -7.25
N ILE A 54 -2.15 1.37 -6.47
CA ILE A 54 -2.17 0.98 -5.05
C ILE A 54 -1.98 -0.53 -4.93
N LEU A 55 -2.77 -1.32 -5.66
CA LEU A 55 -2.79 -2.78 -5.56
C LEU A 55 -1.43 -3.38 -5.92
N GLU A 56 -0.81 -2.93 -7.01
CA GLU A 56 0.49 -3.40 -7.45
C GLU A 56 1.55 -3.17 -6.37
N ASN A 57 1.62 -1.95 -5.84
CA ASN A 57 2.65 -1.60 -4.85
C ASN A 57 2.41 -2.24 -3.48
N VAL A 58 1.15 -2.48 -3.08
CA VAL A 58 0.82 -3.28 -1.90
C VAL A 58 1.28 -4.73 -2.08
N LYS A 59 1.01 -5.35 -3.23
CA LYS A 59 1.49 -6.72 -3.53
C LYS A 59 3.02 -6.82 -3.49
N ARG A 60 3.72 -5.86 -4.09
CA ARG A 60 5.19 -5.80 -4.07
C ARG A 60 5.72 -5.63 -2.64
N SER A 61 5.05 -4.81 -1.83
CA SER A 61 5.41 -4.64 -0.41
C SER A 61 5.25 -5.95 0.36
N LEU A 62 4.15 -6.69 0.15
CA LEU A 62 3.92 -7.98 0.79
C LEU A 62 4.95 -9.04 0.37
N ALA A 63 5.34 -9.08 -0.90
CA ALA A 63 6.39 -10.00 -1.37
C ALA A 63 7.71 -9.74 -0.65
N ILE A 64 8.14 -8.48 -0.55
CA ILE A 64 9.36 -8.11 0.18
C ILE A 64 9.31 -8.55 1.65
N ILE A 65 8.18 -8.29 2.33
CA ILE A 65 8.01 -8.68 3.73
C ILE A 65 8.05 -10.19 3.88
N SER A 66 7.41 -10.92 2.96
CA SER A 66 7.40 -12.39 2.94
C SER A 66 8.82 -12.95 2.79
N ASP A 67 9.59 -12.41 1.84
CA ASP A 67 10.97 -12.82 1.59
C ASP A 67 11.86 -12.56 2.83
N GLU A 68 11.69 -11.41 3.50
CA GLU A 68 12.42 -11.09 4.73
C GLU A 68 12.08 -12.07 5.86
N ILE A 69 10.80 -12.39 6.05
CA ILE A 69 10.36 -13.37 7.05
C ILE A 69 10.98 -14.75 6.78
N GLU A 70 11.00 -15.19 5.52
CA GLU A 70 11.59 -16.47 5.15
C GLU A 70 13.10 -16.49 5.42
N GLN A 71 13.82 -15.41 5.10
CA GLN A 71 15.24 -15.28 5.41
C GLN A 71 15.51 -15.37 6.92
N TYR A 72 14.72 -14.67 7.74
CA TYR A 72 14.82 -14.76 9.20
C TYR A 72 14.62 -16.19 9.72
N TYR A 73 13.65 -16.93 9.17
CA TYR A 73 13.43 -18.33 9.56
C TYR A 73 14.60 -19.24 9.17
N GLN A 74 15.14 -19.08 7.96
CA GLN A 74 16.29 -19.87 7.51
C GLN A 74 17.53 -19.61 8.36
N ASP A 75 17.75 -18.36 8.78
CA ASP A 75 18.90 -18.00 9.61
C ASP A 75 18.77 -18.57 11.02
N LEU A 76 17.57 -18.58 11.61
CA LEU A 76 17.32 -19.22 12.90
C LEU A 76 17.60 -20.74 12.86
N GLN A 77 17.25 -21.41 11.76
CA GLN A 77 17.52 -22.85 11.61
C GLN A 77 19.02 -23.16 11.48
N LYS A 78 19.81 -22.28 10.87
CA LYS A 78 21.27 -22.45 10.73
C LYS A 78 22.04 -22.21 12.03
N MET A 79 21.42 -21.58 13.03
CA MET A 79 22.00 -21.34 14.35
C MET A 79 21.75 -22.48 15.34
N GLN A 80 20.94 -23.47 14.99
CA GLN A 80 20.71 -24.71 15.74
C GLN A 80 21.65 -25.82 15.27
#